data_AF-A0A510JPX9-F1
#
_entry.id   AF-A0A510JPX9-F1
#
_cell.length_a   1.000
_cell.length_b   1.000
_cell.length_c   1.000
_cell.angle_alpha   90.00
_cell.angle_beta   90.00
_cell.angle_gamma   90.00
#
_symmetry.space_group_name_H-M   'P 1'
#
loop_
_entity.id
_entity.type
_entity.pdbx_description
1 polymer ?
#
loop_
_entity_poly.entity_id
_entity_poly.type
_entity_poly.pdbx_seq_one_letter_code
_entity_poly.pdbx_strand_id
1 'polypeptide(L)'
;MDRMSSVPENNMITAGEVFEAWDKELNKIYKLIMFELPESQKIKLRNEERAWLKRKDKEMDKAAEEMAMGRDENGELVGCGTGCGHASRAMNIEMTKERTIRMYDKLHAN
;
A
#
# COMPACT_ATOMS: atom_id res chain seq x y z
N MET A 1 -11.20 -19.53 6.13
CA MET A 1 -10.33 -18.62 6.90
C MET A 1 -10.82 -17.22 6.61
N ASP A 2 -11.19 -16.47 7.65
CA ASP A 2 -11.61 -15.09 7.50
C ASP A 2 -10.43 -14.28 6.93
N ARG A 3 -10.63 -13.58 5.81
CA ARG A 3 -9.58 -12.92 4.99
C ARG A 3 -8.72 -11.92 5.78
N MET A 4 -9.11 -11.61 7.02
CA MET A 4 -8.63 -10.47 7.78
C MET A 4 -8.28 -10.80 9.25
N SER A 5 -8.41 -12.06 9.71
CA SER A 5 -8.20 -12.36 11.14
C SER A 5 -6.74 -12.24 11.64
N SER A 6 -5.78 -12.13 10.74
CA SER A 6 -4.34 -12.06 11.05
C SER A 6 -3.82 -10.65 11.35
N VAL A 7 -4.57 -9.59 10.99
CA VAL A 7 -4.17 -8.19 11.23
C VAL A 7 -5.00 -7.65 12.40
N PRO A 8 -4.42 -7.49 13.61
CA PRO A 8 -5.17 -7.05 14.78
C PRO A 8 -5.35 -5.52 14.78
N GLU A 9 -6.08 -4.98 13.80
CA GLU A 9 -6.32 -3.53 13.63
C GLU A 9 -6.86 -2.89 14.92
N ASN A 10 -7.70 -3.60 15.67
CA ASN A 10 -8.34 -3.10 16.90
C ASN A 10 -7.37 -2.84 18.08
N ASN A 11 -6.13 -3.36 18.05
CA ASN A 11 -5.14 -3.17 19.12
C ASN A 11 -4.01 -2.19 18.73
N MET A 12 -4.02 -1.66 17.50
CA MET A 12 -2.98 -0.76 17.01
C MET A 12 -3.31 0.68 17.38
N ILE A 13 -2.34 1.42 17.93
CA ILE A 13 -2.57 2.75 18.50
C ILE A 13 -2.19 3.85 17.50
N THR A 14 -1.27 3.55 16.57
CA THR A 14 -0.77 4.52 15.59
C THR A 14 -0.97 4.06 14.14
N ALA A 15 -1.14 5.03 13.24
CA ALA A 15 -1.20 4.78 11.80
C ALA A 15 0.06 4.04 11.26
N GLY A 16 1.21 4.23 11.91
CA GLY A 16 2.44 3.53 11.56
C GLY A 16 2.35 2.02 11.84
N GLU A 17 1.87 1.64 13.02
CA GLU A 17 1.68 0.23 13.38
C GLU A 17 0.66 -0.46 12.49
N VAL A 18 -0.43 0.24 12.14
CA VAL A 18 -1.45 -0.26 11.20
C VAL A 18 -0.85 -0.51 9.83
N PHE A 19 -0.09 0.45 9.30
CA PHE A 19 0.60 0.29 8.02
C PHE A 19 1.59 -0.89 8.05
N GLU A 20 2.43 -0.98 9.07
CA GLU A 20 3.42 -2.06 9.18
C GLU A 20 2.78 -3.44 9.23
N ALA A 21 1.64 -3.57 9.90
CA ALA A 21 0.94 -4.84 9.96
C ALA A 21 0.38 -5.25 8.60
N TRP A 22 -0.23 -4.31 7.87
CA TRP A 22 -0.69 -4.55 6.50
C TRP A 22 0.45 -4.84 5.53
N ASP A 23 1.58 -4.13 5.63
CA ASP A 23 2.75 -4.35 4.79
C ASP A 23 3.39 -5.73 5.07
N LYS A 24 3.50 -6.13 6.33
CA LYS A 24 3.95 -7.48 6.71
C LYS A 24 3.06 -8.56 6.12
N GLU A 25 1.75 -8.38 6.19
CA GLU A 25 0.79 -9.35 5.67
C GLU A 25 0.81 -9.42 4.14
N LEU A 26 0.86 -8.27 3.46
CA LEU A 26 1.04 -8.20 2.00
C LEU A 26 2.30 -8.95 1.56
N ASN A 27 3.43 -8.69 2.22
CA ASN A 27 4.71 -9.33 1.92
C ASN A 27 4.67 -10.84 2.16
N LYS A 28 3.95 -11.30 3.19
CA LYS A 28 3.77 -12.73 3.46
C LYS A 28 3.00 -13.42 2.33
N ILE A 29 1.85 -12.87 1.91
CA ILE A 29 1.04 -13.44 0.83
C ILE A 29 1.81 -13.41 -0.49
N TYR A 30 2.49 -12.29 -0.77
CA TYR A 30 3.33 -12.17 -1.95
C TYR A 30 4.37 -13.30 -2.03
N LYS A 31 5.08 -13.58 -0.94
CA LYS A 31 6.05 -14.69 -0.88
C LYS A 31 5.41 -16.05 -1.08
N LEU A 32 4.22 -16.29 -0.53
CA LEU A 32 3.46 -17.53 -0.72
C LEU A 32 3.08 -17.74 -2.19
N ILE A 33 2.46 -16.75 -2.83
CA ILE A 33 2.11 -16.82 -4.25
C ILE A 33 3.36 -17.01 -5.11
N MET A 34 4.44 -16.28 -4.82
CA MET A 34 5.71 -16.44 -5.53
C MET A 34 6.34 -17.83 -5.35
N PHE A 35 6.03 -18.56 -4.29
CA PHE A 35 6.48 -19.94 -4.10
C PHE A 35 5.70 -20.90 -5.00
N GLU A 36 4.38 -20.74 -5.10
CA GLU A 36 3.47 -21.65 -5.81
C GLU A 36 3.43 -21.45 -7.33
N LEU A 37 3.65 -20.22 -7.81
CA LEU A 37 3.50 -19.91 -9.24
C LEU A 37 4.62 -20.50 -10.12
N PRO A 38 4.36 -20.82 -11.40
CA PRO A 38 5.42 -21.11 -12.37
C PRO A 38 6.19 -19.82 -12.74
N GLU A 39 7.44 -19.95 -13.21
CA GLU A 39 8.35 -18.80 -13.42
C GLU A 39 7.77 -17.71 -14.33
N SER A 40 7.04 -18.07 -15.38
CA SER A 40 6.38 -17.12 -16.28
C SER A 40 5.35 -16.24 -15.54
N GLN A 41 4.60 -16.82 -14.62
CA GLN A 41 3.63 -16.09 -13.80
C GLN A 41 4.32 -15.30 -12.66
N LYS A 42 5.46 -15.78 -12.13
CA LYS A 42 6.28 -15.01 -11.18
C LYS A 42 6.80 -13.70 -11.80
N ILE A 43 7.27 -13.74 -13.04
CA ILE A 43 7.71 -12.54 -13.77
C ILE A 43 6.55 -11.53 -13.88
N LYS A 44 5.37 -12.01 -14.26
CA LYS A 44 4.17 -11.18 -14.37
C LYS A 44 3.80 -10.55 -13.04
N LEU A 45 3.78 -11.33 -11.96
CA LEU A 45 3.48 -10.84 -10.61
C LEU A 45 4.49 -9.79 -10.12
N ARG A 46 5.80 -10.01 -10.35
CA ARG A 46 6.85 -9.02 -10.03
C ARG A 46 6.61 -7.68 -10.74
N ASN A 47 6.23 -7.72 -12.01
CA ASN A 47 5.95 -6.51 -12.78
C ASN A 47 4.67 -5.81 -12.31
N GLU A 48 3.64 -6.57 -11.95
CA GLU A 48 2.41 -6.03 -11.36
C GLU A 48 2.66 -5.34 -10.02
N GLU A 49 3.45 -5.93 -9.12
CA GLU A 49 3.81 -5.31 -7.83
C GLU A 49 4.63 -4.02 -8.03
N ARG A 50 5.63 -4.04 -8.92
CA ARG A 50 6.42 -2.83 -9.25
C ARG A 50 5.54 -1.72 -9.83
N ALA A 51 4.61 -2.07 -10.71
CA ALA A 51 3.67 -1.10 -11.26
C ALA A 51 2.69 -0.57 -10.20
N TRP A 52 2.27 -1.42 -9.25
CA TRP A 52 1.43 -1.01 -8.14
C TRP A 52 2.17 -0.05 -7.20
N LEU A 53 3.42 -0.33 -6.82
CA LEU A 53 4.23 0.59 -6.00
C LEU A 53 4.34 1.97 -6.65
N LYS A 54 4.66 2.03 -7.95
CA LYS A 54 4.72 3.30 -8.69
C LYS A 54 3.38 4.06 -8.72
N ARG A 55 2.25 3.34 -8.76
CA ARG A 55 0.92 3.98 -8.68
C ARG A 55 0.67 4.50 -7.27
N LYS A 56 0.99 3.71 -6.25
CA LYS A 56 0.85 4.10 -4.85
C LYS A 56 1.60 5.38 -4.55
N ASP A 57 2.88 5.47 -4.96
CA ASP A 57 3.69 6.67 -4.77
C ASP A 57 3.05 7.90 -5.45
N LYS A 58 2.56 7.75 -6.69
CA LYS A 58 1.88 8.82 -7.41
C LYS A 58 0.57 9.28 -6.76
N GLU A 59 -0.25 8.35 -6.25
CA GLU A 59 -1.48 8.71 -5.55
C GLU A 59 -1.17 9.43 -4.23
N MET A 60 -0.11 9.02 -3.52
CA MET A 60 0.34 9.71 -2.31
C MET A 60 0.86 11.13 -2.61
N ASP A 61 1.65 11.29 -3.68
CA ASP A 61 2.13 12.61 -4.13
C ASP A 61 0.96 13.51 -4.53
N LYS A 62 -0.01 12.96 -5.28
CA LYS A 62 -1.23 13.69 -5.67
C LYS A 62 -2.07 14.09 -4.45
N ALA A 63 -2.23 13.22 -3.46
CA ALA A 63 -2.94 13.55 -2.23
C ALA A 63 -2.24 14.67 -1.44
N ALA A 64 -0.90 14.69 -1.45
CA ALA A 64 -0.12 15.76 -0.85
C ALA A 64 -0.24 17.07 -1.64
N GLU A 65 -0.22 17.01 -2.97
CA GLU A 65 -0.44 18.16 -3.87
C GLU A 65 -1.82 18.79 -3.67
N GLU A 66 -2.89 17.99 -3.60
CA GLU A 66 -4.26 18.46 -3.41
C GLU A 66 -4.46 19.20 -2.08
N MET A 67 -3.64 18.85 -1.07
CA MET A 67 -3.65 19.46 0.25
C MET A 67 -2.66 20.64 0.38
N ALA A 68 -1.80 20.84 -0.61
CA ALA A 68 -0.85 21.95 -0.64
C ALA A 68 -1.51 23.22 -1.18
N MET A 69 -0.99 24.38 -0.78
CA MET A 69 -1.39 25.67 -1.38
C MET A 69 -0.76 25.90 -2.75
N GLY A 70 0.24 25.11 -3.12
CA GLY A 70 0.94 25.19 -4.40
C GLY A 70 2.34 24.59 -4.32
N ARG A 71 3.17 24.93 -5.32
CA ARG A 71 4.61 24.62 -5.34
C ARG A 71 5.42 25.92 -5.28
N ASP A 72 6.58 25.89 -4.65
CA ASP A 72 7.53 27.00 -4.69
C ASP A 72 8.36 27.02 -6.00
N GLU A 73 9.30 27.95 -6.09
CA GLU A 73 10.21 28.10 -7.23
C GLU A 73 11.14 26.90 -7.47
N ASN A 74 11.37 26.08 -6.44
CA ASN A 74 12.18 24.86 -6.50
C ASN A 74 11.32 23.61 -6.82
N GLY A 75 10.01 23.77 -6.92
CA GLY A 75 9.06 22.69 -7.13
C GLY A 75 8.68 21.94 -5.86
N GLU A 76 9.02 22.42 -4.66
CA GLU A 76 8.60 21.82 -3.39
C GLU A 76 7.18 22.22 -3.03
N LEU A 77 6.44 21.34 -2.36
CA LEU A 77 5.06 21.62 -1.91
C LEU A 77 5.06 22.65 -0.78
N VAL A 78 4.28 23.73 -0.95
CA VAL A 78 4.11 24.78 0.06
C VAL A 78 2.70 24.82 0.61
N GLY A 79 2.56 25.23 1.87
CA GLY A 79 1.25 25.30 2.54
C GLY A 79 0.65 23.95 2.92
N CYS A 80 1.39 22.87 2.68
CA CYS A 80 1.08 21.52 3.08
C CYS A 80 1.44 21.33 4.56
N GLY A 81 0.51 21.68 5.46
CA GLY A 81 0.70 21.50 6.91
C GLY A 81 0.69 20.02 7.33
N THR A 82 0.53 19.74 8.63
CA THR A 82 0.45 18.37 9.17
C THR A 82 -0.65 17.51 8.53
N GLY A 83 -1.68 18.13 7.93
CA GLY A 83 -2.78 17.46 7.22
C GLY A 83 -2.33 16.59 6.05
N CYS A 84 -1.31 17.00 5.28
CA CYS A 84 -0.77 16.16 4.20
C CYS A 84 -0.17 14.86 4.73
N GLY A 85 0.59 14.95 5.82
CA GLY A 85 1.18 13.78 6.46
C GLY A 85 0.13 12.78 6.95
N HIS A 86 -1.02 13.25 7.43
CA HIS A 86 -2.13 12.38 7.83
C HIS A 86 -2.87 11.76 6.64
N ALA A 87 -3.19 12.55 5.61
CA ALA A 87 -3.88 12.05 4.42
C ALA A 87 -3.03 11.02 3.65
N SER A 88 -1.74 11.31 3.42
CA SER A 88 -0.82 10.38 2.78
C SER A 88 -0.66 9.09 3.60
N ARG A 89 -0.67 9.15 4.93
CA ARG A 89 -0.61 7.96 5.80
C ARG A 89 -1.89 7.12 5.73
N ALA A 90 -3.06 7.74 5.81
CA ALA A 90 -4.34 7.06 5.70
C ALA A 90 -4.49 6.36 4.34
N MET A 91 -4.17 7.06 3.26
CA MET A 91 -4.17 6.51 1.90
C MET A 91 -3.18 5.35 1.75
N ASN A 92 -1.97 5.46 2.31
CA ASN A 92 -0.98 4.39 2.26
C ASN A 92 -1.46 3.10 2.97
N ILE A 93 -2.15 3.24 4.11
CA ILE A 93 -2.77 2.11 4.81
C ILE A 93 -3.85 1.47 3.93
N GLU A 94 -4.78 2.28 3.40
CA GLU A 94 -5.91 1.81 2.60
C GLU A 94 -5.44 1.07 1.35
N MET A 95 -4.53 1.68 0.57
CA MET A 95 -4.00 1.05 -0.64
C MET A 95 -3.26 -0.26 -0.34
N THR A 96 -2.54 -0.34 0.77
CA THR A 96 -1.83 -1.56 1.19
C THR A 96 -2.82 -2.65 1.62
N LYS A 97 -3.87 -2.28 2.35
CA LYS A 97 -4.97 -3.18 2.73
C LYS A 97 -5.68 -3.73 1.49
N GLU A 98 -6.09 -2.87 0.55
CA GLU A 98 -6.72 -3.29 -0.70
C GLU A 98 -5.83 -4.23 -1.52
N ARG A 99 -4.53 -3.94 -1.61
CA ARG A 99 -3.59 -4.80 -2.32
C ARG A 99 -3.47 -6.17 -1.65
N THR A 100 -3.41 -6.19 -0.32
CA THR A 100 -3.39 -7.43 0.48
C THR A 100 -4.60 -8.30 0.20
N ILE A 101 -5.81 -7.70 0.21
CA ILE A 101 -7.05 -8.40 -0.12
C ILE A 101 -6.97 -8.97 -1.54
N ARG A 102 -6.63 -8.16 -2.54
CA ARG A 102 -6.49 -8.64 -3.93
C ARG A 102 -5.47 -9.78 -4.09
N MET A 103 -4.42 -9.81 -3.27
CA MET A 103 -3.44 -10.90 -3.27
C MET A 103 -4.04 -12.18 -2.67
N TYR A 104 -4.84 -12.07 -1.60
CA TYR A 104 -5.63 -13.20 -1.12
C TYR A 104 -6.59 -13.75 -2.18
N ASP A 105 -7.28 -12.89 -2.93
CA ASP A 105 -8.13 -13.33 -4.06
C ASP A 105 -7.34 -14.15 -5.08
N LYS A 106 -6.11 -13.71 -5.42
CA LYS A 106 -5.23 -14.43 -6.35
C LYS A 106 -4.75 -15.78 -5.80
N LEU A 107 -4.44 -15.85 -4.50
CA LEU A 107 -4.02 -17.08 -3.85
C LEU A 107 -5.14 -18.13 -3.86
N HIS A 108 -6.40 -17.73 -3.66
CA HIS A 108 -7.54 -18.64 -3.61
C HIS A 108 -8.22 -18.89 -4.96
N ALA A 109 -7.84 -18.18 -6.02
CA ALA A 109 -8.35 -18.37 -7.37
C ALA A 109 -7.56 -19.41 -8.19
N ASN A 110 -6.44 -19.91 -7.64
CA ASN A 110 -5.56 -20.91 -8.24
C ASN A 110 -5.90 -22.31 -7.69
#